data_AF-A0A4P8XMJ2-F1
#
_entry.id   AF-A0A4P8XMJ2-F1
#
_cell.length_a   1.000
_cell.length_b   1.000
_cell.length_c   1.000
_cell.angle_alpha   90.00
_cell.angle_beta   90.00
_cell.angle_gamma   90.00
#
_symmetry.space_group_name_H-M   'P 1'
#
loop_
_entity.id
_entity.type
_entity.pdbx_description
1 polymer ?
#
loop_
_entity_poly.entity_id
_entity_poly.type
_entity_poly.pdbx_seq_one_letter_code
_entity_poly.pdbx_strand_id
1 'polypeptide(L)'
;MKGKLIQNDDQYKKALDGLVKLAIELEDPLLSEGIKEKKRLIYDRTASLIQYYRRGLMVQSYPGLREQYRILKWEWQDLGEPKAVEDPPKQKEEAKPEPPQQEPQQPVETAPAPSKRNMSSWLDD
;
A
#
# COMPACT_ATOMS: atom_id res chain seq x y z
N MET A 1 30.98 8.58 -9.50
CA MET A 1 30.97 8.49 -8.02
C MET A 1 29.98 7.42 -7.56
N LYS A 2 30.47 6.31 -6.96
CA LYS A 2 29.63 5.27 -6.34
C LYS A 2 28.94 5.86 -5.11
N GLY A 3 27.62 6.04 -5.16
CA GLY A 3 26.85 6.47 -4.00
C GLY A 3 26.71 5.32 -3.02
N LYS A 4 26.77 5.62 -1.72
CA LYS A 4 26.63 4.62 -0.67
C LYS A 4 25.17 4.14 -0.62
N LEU A 5 24.96 2.84 -0.84
CA LEU A 5 23.65 2.21 -0.72
C LEU A 5 23.22 2.18 0.75
N ILE A 6 21.91 2.27 1.03
CA ILE A 6 21.37 2.10 2.38
C ILE A 6 21.39 0.61 2.73
N GLN A 7 22.01 0.25 3.84
CA GLN A 7 22.22 -1.15 4.23
C GLN A 7 21.43 -1.56 5.46
N ASN A 8 21.04 -0.61 6.31
CA ASN A 8 20.39 -0.88 7.58
C ASN A 8 19.43 0.25 7.97
N ASP A 9 18.58 -0.03 8.96
CA ASP A 9 17.54 0.89 9.43
C ASP A 9 18.11 2.20 9.97
N ASP A 10 19.31 2.19 10.56
CA ASP A 10 19.96 3.41 11.06
C ASP A 10 20.38 4.34 9.93
N GLN A 11 20.93 3.78 8.84
CA GLN A 11 21.23 4.55 7.63
C GLN A 11 19.95 5.04 6.96
N TYR A 12 18.88 4.23 6.99
CA TYR A 12 17.58 4.61 6.46
C TYR A 12 16.98 5.82 7.20
N LYS A 13 16.98 5.80 8.54
CA LYS A 13 16.53 6.92 9.37
C LYS A 13 17.33 8.19 9.11
N LYS A 14 18.67 8.09 9.08
CA LYS A 14 19.54 9.22 8.75
C LYS A 14 19.27 9.79 7.35
N ALA A 15 19.00 8.92 6.38
CA ALA A 15 18.66 9.34 5.03
C ALA A 15 17.31 10.08 4.99
N LEU A 16 16.30 9.61 5.72
CA LEU A 16 15.01 10.31 5.86
C LEU A 16 15.19 11.69 6.48
N ASP A 17 15.91 11.80 7.60
CA ASP A 17 16.16 13.08 8.26
C ASP A 17 16.92 14.05 7.33
N GLY A 18 17.91 13.53 6.61
CA GLY A 18 18.66 14.30 5.61
C GLY A 18 17.79 14.76 4.45
N LEU A 19 16.87 13.91 3.97
CA LEU A 19 15.94 14.24 2.88
C LEU A 19 14.99 15.37 3.29
N VAL A 20 14.45 15.32 4.52
CA VAL A 20 13.57 16.38 5.04
C VAL A 20 14.32 17.71 5.17
N LYS A 21 15.56 17.70 5.69
CA LYS A 21 16.39 18.90 5.76
C LYS A 21 16.67 19.50 4.38
N LEU A 22 17.02 18.65 3.41
CA LEU A 22 17.23 19.09 2.02
C LEU A 22 15.97 19.68 1.39
N ALA A 23 14.78 19.12 1.69
CA ALA A 23 13.52 19.69 1.23
C ALA A 23 13.31 21.11 1.78
N ILE A 24 13.53 21.31 3.08
CA ILE A 24 13.40 22.63 3.71
C ILE A 24 14.38 23.63 3.08
N GLU A 25 15.63 23.21 2.85
CA GLU A 25 16.64 24.06 2.21
C GLU A 25 16.34 24.37 0.74
N LEU A 26 15.58 23.54 0.04
CA LEU A 26 15.20 23.77 -1.36
C LEU A 26 14.07 24.79 -1.52
N GLU A 27 13.26 24.99 -0.48
CA GLU A 27 12.20 25.99 -0.41
C GLU A 27 12.73 27.40 -0.11
N ASP A 28 14.02 27.55 0.26
CA ASP A 28 14.63 28.85 0.51
C ASP A 28 14.67 29.69 -0.79
N PRO A 29 13.98 30.86 -0.84
CA PRO A 29 13.95 31.71 -2.03
C PRO A 29 15.28 32.44 -2.29
N LEU A 30 16.19 32.49 -1.32
CA LEU A 30 17.49 33.16 -1.46
C LEU A 30 18.57 32.24 -2.03
N LEU A 31 18.27 30.96 -2.24
CA LEU A 31 19.23 30.02 -2.81
C LEU A 31 19.50 30.34 -4.29
N SER A 32 20.77 30.36 -4.67
CA SER A 32 21.13 30.50 -6.09
C SER A 32 20.72 29.27 -6.89
N GLU A 33 20.32 29.47 -8.15
CA GLU A 33 19.81 28.39 -9.01
C GLU A 33 20.80 27.23 -9.16
N GLY A 34 22.10 27.52 -9.32
CA GLY A 34 23.13 26.48 -9.43
C GLY A 34 23.33 25.64 -8.16
N ILE A 35 23.05 26.20 -6.98
CA ILE A 35 23.06 25.44 -5.72
C ILE A 35 21.75 24.65 -5.58
N LYS A 36 20.62 25.27 -5.95
CA LYS A 36 19.30 24.65 -5.92
C LYS A 36 19.25 23.39 -6.78
N GLU A 37 19.79 23.45 -8.00
CA GLU A 37 19.86 22.31 -8.91
C GLU A 37 20.72 21.18 -8.35
N LYS A 38 21.89 21.49 -7.78
CA LYS A 38 22.74 20.49 -7.09
C LYS A 38 22.02 19.84 -5.92
N LYS A 39 21.31 20.63 -5.10
CA LYS A 39 20.53 20.10 -3.97
C LYS A 39 19.36 19.23 -4.45
N ARG A 40 18.67 19.60 -5.54
CA ARG A 40 17.62 18.77 -6.16
C ARG A 40 18.17 17.42 -6.61
N LEU A 41 19.32 17.39 -7.28
CA LEU A 41 19.95 16.13 -7.69
C LEU A 41 20.29 15.22 -6.49
N ILE A 42 20.75 15.80 -5.38
CA ILE A 42 21.02 15.05 -4.15
C ILE A 42 19.71 14.54 -3.54
N TYR A 43 18.67 15.38 -3.51
CA TYR A 43 17.34 15.05 -3.01
C TYR A 43 16.73 13.88 -3.78
N ASP A 44 16.64 13.97 -5.11
CA ASP A 44 16.05 12.95 -5.97
C ASP A 44 16.79 11.61 -5.83
N ARG A 45 18.13 11.67 -5.77
CA ARG A 45 18.96 10.48 -5.56
C ARG A 45 18.70 9.84 -4.20
N THR A 46 18.63 10.66 -3.15
CA THR A 46 18.42 10.17 -1.78
C THR A 46 17.03 9.57 -1.64
N ALA A 47 16.00 10.21 -2.20
CA ALA A 47 14.64 9.69 -2.27
C ALA A 47 14.58 8.34 -3.00
N SER A 48 15.28 8.21 -4.13
CA SER A 48 15.36 6.95 -4.90
C SER A 48 15.97 5.81 -4.08
N LEU A 49 17.06 6.07 -3.35
CA LEU A 49 17.71 5.07 -2.49
C LEU A 49 16.82 4.66 -1.31
N ILE A 50 16.12 5.60 -0.69
CA ILE A 50 15.15 5.35 0.39
C ILE A 50 14.02 4.46 -0.12
N GLN A 51 13.46 4.75 -1.29
CA GLN A 51 12.40 3.92 -1.89
C GLN A 51 12.89 2.52 -2.24
N TYR A 52 14.10 2.41 -2.81
CA TYR A 52 14.72 1.13 -3.15
C TYR A 52 14.89 0.23 -1.92
N TYR A 53 15.42 0.78 -0.82
CA TYR A 53 15.57 0.07 0.45
C TYR A 53 14.22 -0.31 1.06
N ARG A 54 13.26 0.62 1.10
CA ARG A 54 11.92 0.38 1.63
C ARG A 54 11.20 -0.74 0.88
N ARG A 55 11.29 -0.75 -0.46
CA ARG A 55 10.72 -1.86 -1.27
C ARG A 55 11.38 -3.20 -0.94
N GLY A 56 12.69 -3.20 -0.65
CA GLY A 56 13.39 -4.39 -0.15
C GLY A 56 12.81 -4.92 1.16
N LEU A 57 12.59 -4.04 2.15
CA LEU A 57 11.97 -4.41 3.42
C LEU A 57 10.54 -4.94 3.24
N MET A 58 9.77 -4.35 2.32
CA MET A 58 8.41 -4.80 2.00
C MET A 58 8.42 -6.19 1.36
N VAL A 59 9.35 -6.44 0.44
CA VAL A 59 9.53 -7.77 -0.17
C VAL A 59 9.99 -8.81 0.84
N GLN A 60 10.84 -8.43 1.78
CA GLN A 60 11.29 -9.32 2.85
C GLN A 60 10.14 -9.70 3.78
N SER A 61 9.23 -8.77 4.06
CA SER A 61 8.05 -8.99 4.90
C SER A 61 6.93 -9.70 4.15
N TYR A 62 6.79 -9.42 2.85
CA TYR A 62 5.72 -9.89 2.00
C TYR A 62 6.28 -10.36 0.65
N PRO A 63 6.74 -11.61 0.55
CA PRO A 63 7.43 -12.11 -0.65
C PRO A 63 6.60 -12.03 -1.94
N GLY A 64 5.27 -12.06 -1.84
CA GLY A 64 4.34 -11.90 -2.96
C GLY A 64 4.42 -10.54 -3.67
N LEU A 65 4.99 -9.50 -3.04
CA LEU A 65 5.14 -8.18 -3.65
C LEU A 65 6.20 -8.16 -4.78
N ARG A 66 7.08 -9.16 -4.86
CA ARG A 66 8.12 -9.25 -5.90
C ARG A 66 7.53 -9.20 -7.30
N GLU A 67 6.45 -9.95 -7.54
CA GLU A 67 5.85 -10.03 -8.86
C GLU A 67 5.12 -8.73 -9.23
N GLN A 68 4.45 -8.10 -8.25
CA GLN A 68 3.82 -6.80 -8.46
C GLN A 68 4.87 -5.73 -8.81
N TYR A 69 5.99 -5.69 -8.09
CA TYR A 69 7.08 -4.76 -8.38
C TYR A 69 7.73 -5.03 -9.75
N ARG A 70 7.86 -6.30 -10.17
CA ARG A 70 8.33 -6.64 -11.51
C ARG A 70 7.40 -6.11 -12.60
N ILE A 71 6.08 -6.29 -12.46
CA ILE A 71 5.08 -5.77 -13.42
C ILE A 71 5.16 -4.24 -13.53
N LEU A 72 5.30 -3.56 -12.38
CA LEU A 72 5.42 -2.10 -12.31
C LEU A 72 6.81 -1.57 -12.69
N LYS A 73 7.76 -2.45 -13.01
CA LYS A 73 9.18 -2.12 -13.28
C LYS A 73 9.83 -1.33 -12.14
N TRP A 74 9.45 -1.61 -10.90
CA TRP A 74 10.07 -1.03 -9.72
C TRP A 74 11.17 -1.95 -9.20
N GLU A 75 12.39 -1.41 -9.09
CA GLU A 75 13.51 -2.15 -8.52
C GLU A 75 13.44 -2.15 -6.99
N TRP A 76 13.80 -3.25 -6.35
CA TRP A 76 13.90 -3.38 -4.90
C TRP A 76 15.25 -3.94 -4.48
N GLN A 77 15.65 -3.63 -3.25
CA GLN A 77 16.86 -4.18 -2.67
C GLN A 77 16.63 -5.62 -2.22
N ASP A 78 17.51 -6.54 -2.61
CA ASP A 78 17.50 -7.89 -2.06
C ASP A 78 18.16 -7.86 -0.67
N LEU A 79 17.35 -8.03 0.38
CA LEU A 79 17.77 -8.03 1.78
C LEU A 79 17.89 -9.45 2.34
N GLY A 80 17.78 -10.47 1.49
CA GLY A 80 17.93 -11.88 1.87
C GLY A 80 16.62 -12.55 2.25
N GLU A 81 16.70 -13.47 3.23
CA GLU A 81 15.61 -14.37 3.58
C GLU A 81 14.36 -13.61 4.06
N PRO A 82 13.17 -14.10 3.68
CA PRO A 82 11.92 -13.50 4.12
C PRO A 82 11.85 -13.58 5.64
N LYS A 83 11.58 -12.43 6.27
CA LYS A 83 11.32 -12.41 7.71
C LYS A 83 9.93 -13.01 7.86
N ALA A 84 9.80 -14.09 8.63
CA ALA A 84 8.51 -14.69 8.93
C ALA A 84 7.66 -13.64 9.65
N VAL A 85 6.82 -12.93 8.90
CA VAL A 85 5.76 -12.12 9.45
C VAL A 85 4.69 -13.13 9.79
N GLU A 86 4.38 -13.26 11.08
CA GLU A 86 3.20 -14.00 11.54
C GLU A 86 2.03 -13.60 10.63
N ASP A 87 1.45 -14.58 9.94
CA ASP A 87 0.45 -14.36 8.91
C ASP A 87 -0.57 -13.33 9.43
N PRO A 88 -0.88 -12.25 8.68
CA PRO A 88 -2.08 -11.48 9.00
C PRO A 88 -3.22 -12.49 9.08
N PRO A 89 -4.11 -12.40 10.10
CA PRO A 89 -5.11 -13.42 10.37
C PRO A 89 -5.79 -13.74 9.05
N LYS A 90 -5.60 -14.99 8.62
CA LYS A 90 -6.25 -15.59 7.47
C LYS A 90 -7.72 -15.21 7.60
N GLN A 91 -8.17 -14.19 6.87
CA GLN A 91 -9.58 -14.01 6.61
C GLN A 91 -9.92 -15.28 5.85
N LYS A 92 -10.37 -16.28 6.60
CA LYS A 92 -11.10 -17.42 6.08
C LYS A 92 -12.10 -16.80 5.13
N GLU A 93 -12.09 -17.26 3.90
CA GLU A 93 -13.26 -17.20 3.04
C GLU A 93 -14.45 -17.61 3.92
N GLU A 94 -15.27 -16.63 4.33
CA GLU A 94 -16.63 -16.93 4.72
C GLU A 94 -17.30 -17.36 3.43
N ALA A 95 -17.25 -18.67 3.20
CA ALA A 95 -18.27 -19.37 2.46
C ALA A 95 -19.62 -18.76 2.85
N LYS A 96 -20.30 -18.24 1.84
CA LYS A 96 -21.72 -17.88 1.84
C LYS A 96 -22.48 -18.74 2.86
N PRO A 97 -23.20 -18.16 3.83
CA PRO A 97 -24.08 -18.97 4.66
C PRO A 97 -25.18 -19.54 3.76
N GLU A 98 -25.15 -20.85 3.54
CA GLU A 98 -26.36 -21.62 3.27
C GLU A 98 -27.32 -21.38 4.45
N PRO A 99 -28.53 -20.84 4.22
CA PRO A 99 -29.49 -20.67 5.29
C PRO A 99 -29.98 -22.05 5.80
N PRO A 100 -30.19 -22.18 7.13
CA PRO A 100 -30.35 -23.46 7.81
C PRO A 100 -31.69 -24.17 7.54
N GLN A 101 -31.62 -25.50 7.68
CA GLN A 101 -32.69 -26.50 7.68
C GLN A 101 -34.01 -26.06 8.36
N GLN A 102 -35.15 -26.41 7.76
CA GLN A 102 -36.43 -26.57 8.46
C GLN A 102 -37.05 -27.92 8.09
N GLU A 103 -37.17 -28.81 9.07
CA GLU A 103 -38.08 -29.95 9.12
C GLU A 103 -39.13 -29.67 10.24
N PRO A 104 -40.33 -30.27 10.25
CA PRO A 104 -41.52 -29.77 9.55
C PRO A 104 -42.69 -29.50 10.53
N GLN A 105 -43.37 -28.35 10.44
CA GLN A 105 -44.70 -28.16 11.04
C GLN A 105 -45.62 -27.36 10.11
N GLN A 106 -46.55 -28.07 9.46
CA GLN A 106 -47.79 -27.56 8.90
C GLN A 106 -48.92 -27.67 9.96
N PRO A 107 -50.13 -27.09 9.76
CA PRO A 107 -50.61 -26.11 8.77
C PRO A 107 -51.26 -24.88 9.49
N VAL A 108 -51.77 -23.78 8.92
CA VAL A 108 -52.92 -23.58 7.99
C VAL A 108 -53.05 -22.05 7.71
N GLU A 109 -53.45 -21.66 6.48
CA GLU A 109 -54.11 -20.40 6.00
C GLU A 109 -53.44 -19.03 6.27
N THR A 110 -53.21 -18.10 5.32
CA THR A 110 -53.84 -17.72 4.03
C THR A 110 -52.86 -16.82 3.24
N ALA A 111 -52.84 -16.92 1.91
CA ALA A 111 -52.13 -16.04 0.95
C ALA A 111 -52.74 -14.61 0.89
N PRO A 112 -52.22 -13.59 0.13
CA PRO A 112 -51.13 -13.61 -0.88
C PRO A 112 -50.11 -12.43 -0.80
N ALA A 113 -48.93 -12.59 -1.45
CA ALA A 113 -48.06 -11.47 -1.85
C ALA A 113 -48.69 -10.72 -3.05
N PRO A 114 -48.47 -9.41 -3.32
CA PRO A 114 -47.15 -8.89 -3.75
C PRO A 114 -46.89 -7.37 -3.48
N SER A 115 -45.67 -6.89 -3.72
CA SER A 115 -45.40 -5.68 -4.54
C SER A 115 -43.96 -5.19 -4.33
N LYS A 116 -43.15 -5.32 -5.37
CA LYS A 116 -41.87 -4.62 -5.50
C LYS A 116 -42.19 -3.13 -5.65
N ARG A 117 -41.82 -2.31 -4.66
CA ARG A 117 -41.86 -0.85 -4.80
C ARG A 117 -40.91 -0.43 -5.92
N ASN A 118 -41.48 0.04 -7.03
CA ASN A 118 -40.75 0.66 -8.13
C ASN A 118 -40.14 1.99 -7.66
N MET A 119 -38.83 2.12 -7.78
CA MET A 119 -38.04 3.33 -7.49
C MET A 119 -38.19 4.44 -8.55
N SER A 120 -39.26 4.40 -9.35
CA SER A 120 -39.46 5.33 -10.48
C SER A 120 -40.32 6.54 -10.13
N SER A 121 -40.82 6.66 -8.90
CA SER A 121 -41.67 7.79 -8.46
C SER A 121 -40.92 8.87 -7.67
N TRP A 122 -39.58 8.92 -7.78
CA TRP A 122 -38.74 9.87 -7.04
C TRP A 122 -37.89 10.77 -7.96
N LEU A 123 -38.05 10.68 -9.29
CA LEU A 123 -37.27 11.44 -10.27
C LEU A 123 -38.09 12.45 -11.08
N ASP A 124 -39.36 12.66 -10.74
CA ASP A 124 -40.24 13.65 -11.41
C ASP A 124 -40.96 14.47 -10.33
N ASP A 125 -40.23 15.43 -9.75
CA ASP A 125 -40.75 16.73 -9.25
C ASP A 125 -39.61 17.76 -9.24
#